data_AF-A0A563UG18-F1
#
_entry.id   AF-A0A563UG18-F1
#
_cell.length_a   1.000
_cell.length_b   1.000
_cell.length_c   1.000
_cell.angle_alpha   90.00
_cell.angle_beta   90.00
_cell.angle_gamma   90.00
#
_symmetry.space_group_name_H-M   'P 1'
#
loop_
_entity.id
_entity.type
_entity.pdbx_description
1 polymer ?
#
loop_
_entity_poly.entity_id
_entity_poly.type
_entity_poly.pdbx_seq_one_letter_code
_entity_poly.pdbx_strand_id
1 'polypeptide(L)'
;MSGLGAPEIILIMAALAILFLPAYLGYVAGSKRTIGGPAGLLLGLFFSYIGLIIVYILPITQPVYYDFGHRQPQSSSADEIMKYKELYDSGAITEQEYNTQKARILNSNR
;
A
#
# COMPACT_ATOMS: atom_id res chain seq x y z
N MET A 1 -37.99 -35.33 -16.94
CA MET A 1 -36.81 -34.51 -16.61
C MET A 1 -36.37 -34.93 -15.22
N SER A 2 -35.35 -35.79 -15.10
CA SER A 2 -34.82 -36.17 -13.79
C SER A 2 -34.10 -34.95 -13.19
N GLY A 3 -34.51 -34.53 -12.00
CA GLY A 3 -33.86 -33.44 -11.26
C GLY A 3 -32.52 -33.89 -10.67
N LEU A 4 -31.66 -32.92 -10.35
CA LEU A 4 -30.42 -33.16 -9.60
C LEU A 4 -30.77 -33.65 -8.19
N GLY A 5 -30.30 -34.82 -7.82
CA GLY A 5 -30.39 -35.34 -6.46
C GLY A 5 -29.32 -34.72 -5.56
N ALA A 6 -29.44 -35.00 -4.25
CA ALA A 6 -28.46 -34.58 -3.27
C ALA A 6 -27.02 -35.08 -3.56
N PRO A 7 -26.79 -36.34 -4.01
CA PRO A 7 -25.45 -36.81 -4.33
C PRO A 7 -24.77 -36.00 -5.45
N GLU A 8 -25.51 -35.66 -6.50
CA GLU A 8 -25.00 -34.90 -7.63
C GLU A 8 -24.62 -33.48 -7.23
N ILE A 9 -25.43 -32.84 -6.37
CA ILE A 9 -25.13 -31.52 -5.81
C ILE A 9 -23.82 -31.54 -5.00
N ILE A 10 -23.63 -32.56 -4.16
CA ILE A 10 -22.40 -32.70 -3.36
C ILE A 10 -21.18 -32.86 -4.26
N LEU A 11 -21.27 -33.67 -5.32
CA LEU A 11 -20.18 -33.86 -6.27
C LEU A 11 -19.85 -32.57 -7.02
N ILE A 12 -20.86 -31.80 -7.43
CA ILE A 12 -20.66 -30.50 -8.09
C ILE A 12 -19.96 -29.52 -7.14
N MET A 13 -20.40 -29.43 -5.88
CA MET A 13 -19.78 -28.58 -4.86
C MET A 13 -18.32 -28.98 -4.60
N ALA A 14 -18.04 -30.28 -4.50
CA ALA A 14 -16.68 -30.79 -4.34
C ALA A 14 -15.80 -30.46 -5.57
N ALA A 15 -16.32 -30.62 -6.78
CA ALA A 15 -15.61 -30.28 -8.00
C ALA A 15 -15.30 -28.78 -8.09
N LEU A 16 -16.25 -27.92 -7.72
CA LEU A 16 -16.04 -26.47 -7.64
C LEU A 16 -15.01 -26.11 -6.59
N ALA A 17 -15.03 -26.75 -5.42
CA ALA A 17 -14.02 -26.54 -4.39
C ALA A 17 -12.63 -26.93 -4.91
N ILE A 18 -12.47 -28.09 -5.54
CA ILE A 18 -11.18 -28.53 -6.12
C ILE A 18 -10.69 -27.55 -7.18
N LEU A 19 -11.59 -27.00 -8.00
CA LEU A 19 -11.24 -26.04 -9.05
C LEU A 19 -10.80 -24.69 -8.50
N PHE A 20 -11.51 -24.14 -7.52
CA PHE A 20 -11.29 -22.76 -7.04
C PHE A 20 -10.43 -22.65 -5.78
N LEU A 21 -10.25 -23.74 -5.02
CA LEU A 21 -9.43 -23.73 -3.81
C LEU A 21 -7.96 -23.33 -4.09
N PRO A 22 -7.29 -23.84 -5.15
CA PRO A 22 -5.93 -23.42 -5.45
C PRO A 22 -5.83 -21.95 -5.82
N ALA A 23 -6.82 -21.39 -6.52
CA ALA A 23 -6.88 -19.96 -6.84
C ALA A 23 -7.03 -19.09 -5.59
N TYR A 24 -7.92 -19.48 -4.67
CA TYR A 24 -8.11 -18.79 -3.40
C TYR A 24 -6.84 -18.82 -2.54
N LEU A 25 -6.25 -20.00 -2.35
CA LEU A 25 -5.01 -20.16 -1.59
C LEU A 25 -3.84 -19.43 -2.26
N GLY A 26 -3.77 -19.47 -3.59
CA GLY A 26 -2.80 -18.73 -4.39
C GLY A 26 -2.88 -17.22 -4.18
N TYR A 27 -4.09 -16.65 -4.15
CA TYR A 27 -4.30 -15.23 -3.84
C TYR A 27 -3.79 -14.87 -2.43
N VAL A 28 -4.20 -15.66 -1.42
CA VAL A 28 -3.82 -15.41 -0.02
C VAL A 28 -2.31 -15.54 0.17
N ALA A 29 -1.69 -16.57 -0.39
CA ALA A 29 -0.26 -16.78 -0.30
C ALA A 29 0.53 -15.75 -1.13
N GLY A 30 0.05 -15.40 -2.33
CA GLY A 30 0.65 -14.41 -3.21
C GLY A 30 0.61 -13.00 -2.63
N SER A 31 -0.44 -12.64 -1.89
CA SER A 31 -0.57 -11.31 -1.24
C SER A 31 0.51 -11.04 -0.19
N LYS A 32 1.15 -12.10 0.33
CA LYS A 32 2.26 -12.02 1.28
C LYS A 32 3.63 -12.11 0.60
N ARG A 33 3.68 -12.26 -0.72
CA ARG A 33 4.89 -12.54 -1.50
C ARG A 33 5.10 -11.49 -2.58
N THR A 34 6.32 -11.48 -3.12
CA THR A 34 6.80 -10.44 -4.05
C THR A 34 5.95 -10.29 -5.31
N ILE A 35 5.27 -11.35 -5.72
CA ILE A 35 4.41 -11.38 -6.91
C ILE A 35 3.04 -10.72 -6.70
N GLY A 36 2.60 -10.54 -5.45
CA GLY A 36 1.30 -9.98 -5.11
C GLY A 36 0.13 -10.95 -5.27
N GLY A 37 -1.02 -10.56 -4.69
CA GLY A 37 -2.25 -11.35 -4.67
C GLY A 37 -2.78 -11.72 -6.07
N PRO A 38 -2.91 -10.76 -7.02
CA PRO A 38 -3.42 -11.06 -8.36
C PRO A 38 -2.59 -12.10 -9.11
N ALA A 39 -1.25 -12.01 -9.06
CA ALA A 39 -0.39 -12.99 -9.70
C ALA A 39 -0.52 -14.37 -9.03
N GLY A 40 -0.61 -14.41 -7.70
CA GLY A 40 -0.86 -15.64 -6.94
C GLY A 40 -2.20 -16.29 -7.29
N LEU A 41 -3.26 -15.50 -7.48
CA LEU A 41 -4.57 -15.96 -7.93
C LEU A 41 -4.48 -16.60 -9.32
N LEU A 42 -3.86 -15.91 -10.28
CA LEU A 42 -3.73 -16.40 -11.67
C LEU A 42 -2.91 -17.69 -11.72
N LEU A 43 -1.83 -17.77 -10.95
CA LEU A 43 -1.05 -19.00 -10.83
C LEU A 43 -1.89 -20.15 -10.26
N GLY A 44 -2.61 -19.91 -9.16
CA GLY A 44 -3.50 -20.92 -8.58
C GLY A 44 -4.67 -21.32 -9.49
N LEU A 45 -5.20 -20.40 -10.30
CA LEU A 45 -6.32 -20.66 -11.20
C LEU A 45 -5.91 -21.47 -12.43
N PHE A 46 -4.84 -21.07 -13.12
CA PHE A 46 -4.42 -21.70 -14.38
C PHE A 46 -3.51 -22.92 -14.19
N PHE A 47 -2.72 -22.95 -13.12
CA PHE A 47 -1.77 -24.04 -12.84
C PHE A 47 -2.17 -24.88 -11.62
N SER A 48 -3.35 -24.64 -11.03
CA SER A 48 -3.89 -25.40 -9.90
C SER A 48 -2.86 -25.54 -8.76
N TYR A 49 -2.68 -26.74 -8.22
CA TYR A 49 -1.71 -27.03 -7.15
C TYR A 49 -0.24 -26.80 -7.56
N ILE A 50 0.12 -26.92 -8.85
CA ILE A 50 1.48 -26.60 -9.33
C ILE A 50 1.73 -25.11 -9.19
N GLY A 51 0.76 -24.27 -9.58
CA GLY A 51 0.81 -22.83 -9.39
C GLY A 51 0.96 -22.45 -7.92
N LEU A 52 0.24 -23.14 -7.04
CA LEU A 52 0.36 -22.96 -5.60
C LEU A 52 1.78 -23.29 -5.08
N ILE A 53 2.38 -24.39 -5.52
CA ILE A 53 3.77 -24.73 -5.17
C ILE A 53 4.74 -23.60 -5.59
N ILE A 54 4.59 -23.07 -6.80
CA ILE A 54 5.39 -21.94 -7.29
C ILE A 54 5.22 -20.73 -6.37
N VAL A 55 3.97 -20.37 -6.03
CA VAL A 55 3.68 -19.30 -5.07
C VAL A 55 4.41 -19.57 -3.75
N TYR A 56 4.39 -20.79 -3.22
CA TYR A 56 5.00 -21.09 -1.93
C TYR A 56 6.53 -21.07 -1.91
N ILE A 57 7.19 -21.22 -3.05
CA ILE A 57 8.65 -21.12 -3.19
C ILE A 57 9.12 -19.66 -3.26
N LEU A 58 8.29 -18.76 -3.78
CA LEU A 58 8.66 -17.36 -4.00
C LEU A 58 8.96 -16.59 -2.71
N PRO A 59 9.87 -15.61 -2.71
CA PRO A 59 10.21 -14.88 -1.49
C PRO A 59 9.00 -14.11 -0.94
N ILE A 60 8.90 -14.10 0.39
CA ILE A 60 7.94 -13.29 1.14
C ILE A 60 8.31 -11.81 0.95
N THR A 61 7.31 -10.97 0.69
CA THR A 61 7.53 -9.51 0.65
C THR A 61 7.86 -9.07 2.06
N GLN A 62 9.10 -8.63 2.28
CA GLN A 62 9.41 -7.88 3.48
C GLN A 62 8.56 -6.61 3.43
N PRO A 63 7.91 -6.20 4.54
CA PRO A 63 7.28 -4.90 4.57
C PRO A 63 8.36 -3.90 4.22
N VAL A 64 8.22 -3.25 3.06
CA VAL A 64 8.97 -2.04 2.78
C VAL A 64 8.46 -1.07 3.82
N TYR A 65 9.16 -0.99 4.95
CA TYR A 65 9.13 0.21 5.76
C TYR A 65 9.59 1.30 4.82
N TYR A 66 8.62 2.00 4.23
CA TYR A 66 8.84 3.36 3.84
C TYR A 66 9.17 4.06 5.14
N ASP A 67 10.46 4.08 5.47
CA ASP A 67 11.00 5.19 6.22
C ASP A 67 10.67 6.40 5.35
N PHE A 68 9.50 7.00 5.62
CA PHE A 68 9.30 8.43 5.42
C PHE A 68 10.21 9.14 6.42
N GLY A 69 11.51 8.84 6.31
CA GLY A 69 12.58 9.49 7.01
C GLY A 69 12.61 10.87 6.41
N HIS A 70 11.84 11.77 7.01
CA HIS A 70 12.16 13.18 7.13
C HIS A 70 12.73 13.76 5.84
N ARG A 71 12.10 13.47 4.69
CA ARG A 71 12.02 14.50 3.66
C ARG A 71 11.12 15.54 4.30
N GLN A 72 11.75 16.44 5.05
CA GLN A 72 11.23 17.79 5.19
C GLN A 72 10.68 18.13 3.80
N PRO A 73 9.39 18.45 3.65
CA PRO A 73 8.99 19.14 2.44
C PRO A 73 10.02 20.26 2.32
N GLN A 74 10.69 20.39 1.17
CA GLN A 74 11.47 21.58 0.90
C GLN A 74 10.57 22.72 1.34
N SER A 75 10.88 23.32 2.48
CA SER A 75 10.00 24.27 3.11
C SER A 75 9.94 25.39 2.12
N SER A 76 8.80 25.50 1.44
CA SER A 76 8.62 26.61 0.51
C SER A 76 8.86 27.86 1.34
N SER A 77 9.58 28.85 0.81
CA SER A 77 9.73 30.14 1.52
C SER A 77 8.38 30.66 2.02
N ALA A 78 7.30 30.34 1.31
CA ALA A 78 5.94 30.65 1.71
C ALA A 78 5.53 29.98 3.04
N ASP A 79 5.85 28.70 3.24
CA ASP A 79 5.50 27.94 4.45
C ASP A 79 6.27 28.44 5.67
N GLU A 80 7.55 28.79 5.49
CA GLU A 80 8.36 29.37 6.57
C GLU A 80 7.84 30.75 6.96
N ILE A 81 7.56 31.61 5.98
CA ILE A 81 6.98 32.94 6.21
C ILE A 81 5.63 32.83 6.90
N MET A 82 4.80 31.85 6.53
CA MET A 82 3.50 31.59 7.17
C MET A 82 3.64 31.21 8.64
N LYS A 83 4.60 30.34 8.97
CA LYS A 83 4.90 29.99 10.37
C LYS A 83 5.37 31.19 11.19
N TYR A 84 6.22 32.04 10.63
CA TYR A 84 6.61 33.28 11.31
C TYR A 84 5.44 34.25 11.48
N LYS A 85 4.49 34.26 10.55
CA LYS A 85 3.27 35.07 10.69
C LYS A 85 2.39 34.56 11.84
N GLU A 86 2.23 33.26 11.99
CA GLU A 86 1.49 32.66 13.12
C GLU A 86 2.14 33.00 14.47
N LEU A 87 3.48 33.02 14.53
CA LEU A 87 4.20 33.43 15.74
C LEU A 87 4.01 34.92 16.06
N TYR A 88 3.90 35.76 15.04
CA TYR A 88 3.60 37.18 15.23
C TYR A 88 2.15 37.40 15.67
N ASP A 89 1.19 36.74 15.02
CA ASP A 89 -0.23 36.82 15.33
C ASP A 89 -0.53 36.30 16.76
N SER A 90 0.25 35.33 17.25
CA SER A 90 0.17 34.83 18.63
C SER A 90 0.89 35.70 19.66
N GLY A 91 1.54 36.79 19.23
CA GLY A 91 2.31 37.68 20.10
C GLY A 91 3.61 37.06 20.64
N ALA A 92 4.04 35.92 20.11
CA ALA A 92 5.26 35.23 20.52
C ALA A 92 6.54 35.91 19.98
N ILE A 93 6.41 36.69 18.90
CA ILE A 93 7.50 37.50 18.33
C ILE A 93 7.01 38.92 18.01
N THR A 94 7.96 39.85 17.93
CA THR A 94 7.70 41.25 17.58
C THR A 94 7.64 41.46 16.06
N GLU A 95 7.08 42.58 15.63
CA GLU A 95 7.01 42.95 14.20
C GLU A 95 8.40 43.08 13.57
N GLN A 96 9.37 43.59 14.34
CA GLN A 96 10.75 43.74 13.90
C GLN A 96 11.42 42.38 13.65
N GLU A 97 11.17 41.40 14.50
CA GLU A 97 11.68 40.03 14.37
C GLU A 97 11.04 39.31 13.18
N TYR A 98 9.72 39.46 12.99
CA TYR A 98 9.01 38.92 11.82
C TYR A 98 9.58 39.47 10.51
N ASN A 99 9.74 40.79 10.40
CA ASN A 99 10.25 41.43 9.18
C ASN A 99 11.69 41.04 8.87
N THR A 100 12.54 40.87 9.89
CA THR A 100 13.93 40.41 9.74
C THR A 100 13.97 38.99 9.17
N GLN A 101 13.15 38.08 9.70
CA GLN A 101 13.13 36.69 9.24
C GLN A 101 12.52 36.54 7.84
N LYS A 102 11.46 37.30 7.54
CA LYS A 102 10.87 37.37 6.19
C LYS A 102 11.90 37.84 5.15
N ALA A 103 12.66 38.89 5.45
CA ALA A 103 13.71 39.39 4.55
C ALA A 103 14.85 38.38 4.34
N ARG A 104 15.21 37.63 5.39
CA ARG A 104 16.23 36.58 5.32
C ARG A 104 15.80 35.43 4.40
N ILE A 105 14.57 34.94 4.56
CA ILE A 105 14.02 33.84 3.76
C ILE A 105 13.89 34.21 2.29
N LEU A 106 13.42 35.43 1.99
CA LEU A 106 13.27 35.92 0.61
C LEU A 106 14.62 36.13 -0.11
N ASN A 107 15.66 36.55 0.62
CA ASN A 107 16.99 36.73 0.04
C ASN A 107 17.80 35.42 -0.06
N SER A 108 17.49 34.42 0.78
CA SER A 108 18.15 33.11 0.74
C SER A 108 17.71 32.24 -0.44
N ASN A 109 16.60 32.59 -1.11
CA ASN A 109 16.04 31.87 -2.26
C ASN A 109 16.25 32.61 -3.61
N ARG A 110 17.22 33.54 -3.65
CA ARG A 110 17.80 34.10 -4.89
C ARG A 110 19.09 33.36 -5.24
#